data_AF-A0A3Q3M031-F1
#
_entry.id   AF-A0A3Q3M031-F1
#
_cell.length_a   1.000
_cell.length_b   1.000
_cell.length_c   1.000
_cell.angle_alpha   90.00
_cell.angle_beta   90.00
_cell.angle_gamma   90.00
#
_symmetry.space_group_name_H-M   'P 1'
#
loop_
_entity.id
_entity.type
_entity.pdbx_description
1 polymer ?
#
loop_
_entity_poly.entity_id
_entity_poly.type
_entity_poly.pdbx_seq_one_letter_code
_entity_poly.pdbx_strand_id
1 'polypeptide(L)'
;CKTLIGILLLFNRLFFQGRPELTPTAIKAGKLLARRLAGHSAELMNYDNVATTVFTPLEYGCVGLSEEEAEMRHGKDGIEVYHAFYKPLEFTVAERDASQCYLKVVCERAGDQKILGLHFTGPNAGEVTQGFALAFQCGATYSHLLQTVGIHPTCAEELTKVHITKRSG
;
A
#
# COMPACT_ATOMS: atom_id res chain seq x y z
N CYS A 1 -20.48 -18.19 2.69
CA CYS A 1 -19.18 -18.13 1.98
C CYS A 1 -19.23 -18.61 0.53
N LYS A 2 -19.70 -19.84 0.22
CA LYS A 2 -19.67 -20.38 -1.15
C LYS A 2 -20.55 -19.64 -2.18
N THR A 3 -21.66 -19.05 -1.76
CA THR A 3 -22.56 -18.28 -2.66
C THR A 3 -21.99 -16.92 -3.07
N LEU A 4 -21.19 -16.26 -2.21
CA LEU A 4 -20.51 -15.00 -2.56
C LEU A 4 -19.38 -15.24 -3.58
N ILE A 5 -18.67 -16.37 -3.46
CA ILE A 5 -17.62 -16.79 -4.39
C ILE A 5 -18.21 -17.07 -5.79
N GLY A 6 -19.42 -17.62 -5.86
CA GLY A 6 -20.11 -17.88 -7.15
C GLY A 6 -20.48 -16.60 -7.92
N ILE A 7 -20.94 -15.55 -7.23
CA ILE A 7 -21.22 -14.24 -7.85
C ILE A 7 -19.90 -13.53 -8.23
N LEU A 8 -18.85 -13.68 -7.42
CA LEU A 8 -17.51 -13.17 -7.71
C LEU A 8 -16.92 -13.83 -8.97
N LEU A 9 -17.09 -15.15 -9.15
CA LEU A 9 -16.62 -15.89 -10.32
C LEU A 9 -17.37 -15.52 -11.62
N LEU A 10 -18.68 -15.25 -11.54
CA LEU A 10 -19.48 -14.78 -12.68
C LEU A 10 -19.10 -13.34 -13.10
N PHE A 11 -18.70 -12.48 -12.16
CA PHE A 11 -18.15 -11.16 -12.46
C PHE A 11 -16.67 -11.22 -12.93
N ASN A 12 -15.87 -12.14 -12.40
CA ASN A 12 -14.45 -12.31 -12.76
C ASN A 12 -14.23 -12.73 -14.22
N ARG A 13 -15.16 -13.45 -14.86
CA ARG A 13 -15.00 -13.84 -16.27
C ARG A 13 -15.38 -12.76 -17.28
N LEU A 14 -16.17 -11.75 -16.89
CA LEU A 14 -16.71 -10.74 -17.82
C LEU A 14 -16.07 -9.35 -17.70
N PHE A 15 -15.31 -9.05 -16.64
CA PHE A 15 -14.83 -7.69 -16.34
C PHE A 15 -13.31 -7.52 -16.09
N PHE A 16 -12.50 -8.59 -16.14
CA PHE A 16 -11.23 -8.67 -15.41
C PHE A 16 -9.96 -8.85 -16.26
N GLN A 17 -9.84 -8.21 -17.42
CA GLN A 17 -8.50 -8.05 -17.99
C GLN A 17 -7.79 -6.88 -17.28
N GLY A 18 -6.83 -7.22 -16.42
CA GLY A 18 -5.89 -6.26 -15.80
C GLY A 18 -6.37 -5.52 -14.54
N ARG A 19 -7.32 -6.07 -13.76
CA ARG A 19 -7.83 -5.44 -12.51
C ARG A 19 -7.45 -6.25 -11.26
N PRO A 20 -7.36 -5.63 -10.06
CA PRO A 20 -7.04 -6.35 -8.81
C PRO A 20 -8.15 -7.32 -8.35
N GLU A 21 -7.81 -8.60 -8.16
CA GLU A 21 -8.75 -9.66 -7.76
C GLU A 21 -9.00 -9.68 -6.25
N LEU A 22 -9.59 -8.60 -5.71
CA LEU A 22 -9.80 -8.42 -4.27
C LEU A 22 -11.27 -8.21 -3.91
N THR A 23 -11.70 -8.78 -2.78
CA THR A 23 -13.08 -8.67 -2.27
C THR A 23 -13.55 -7.21 -2.11
N PRO A 24 -12.79 -6.28 -1.49
CA PRO A 24 -13.22 -4.89 -1.36
C PRO A 24 -13.40 -4.19 -2.71
N THR A 25 -12.52 -4.49 -3.67
CA THR A 25 -12.59 -3.98 -5.04
C THR A 25 -13.87 -4.44 -5.75
N ALA A 26 -14.21 -5.72 -5.64
CA ALA A 26 -15.44 -6.27 -6.24
C ALA A 26 -16.70 -5.64 -5.61
N ILE A 27 -16.73 -5.49 -4.28
CA ILE A 27 -17.86 -4.87 -3.57
C ILE A 27 -18.02 -3.40 -3.99
N LYS A 28 -16.94 -2.61 -4.03
CA LYS A 28 -17.00 -1.19 -4.42
C LYS A 28 -17.40 -1.04 -5.89
N ALA A 29 -16.84 -1.85 -6.79
CA ALA A 29 -17.20 -1.84 -8.20
C ALA A 29 -18.68 -2.19 -8.42
N GLY A 30 -19.19 -3.21 -7.72
CA GLY A 30 -20.61 -3.60 -7.78
C GLY A 30 -21.56 -2.51 -7.27
N LYS A 31 -21.23 -1.87 -6.14
CA LYS A 31 -22.01 -0.74 -5.60
C LYS A 31 -22.06 0.44 -6.58
N LEU A 32 -20.91 0.82 -7.15
CA LEU A 32 -20.83 1.91 -8.11
C LEU A 32 -21.60 1.58 -9.39
N LEU A 33 -21.49 0.34 -9.89
CA LEU A 33 -22.27 -0.11 -11.05
C LEU A 33 -23.78 -0.04 -10.80
N ALA A 34 -24.25 -0.55 -9.66
CA ALA A 34 -25.67 -0.49 -9.31
C ALA A 34 -26.20 0.95 -9.27
N ARG A 35 -25.43 1.89 -8.69
CA ARG A 35 -25.77 3.32 -8.66
C ARG A 35 -25.87 3.92 -10.07
N ARG A 36 -24.98 3.54 -10.98
CA ARG A 36 -25.02 4.00 -12.39
C ARG A 36 -26.24 3.45 -13.12
N LEU A 37 -26.54 2.16 -12.98
CA LEU A 37 -27.70 1.53 -13.61
C LEU A 37 -29.03 2.11 -13.10
N ALA A 38 -29.08 2.51 -11.83
CA ALA A 38 -30.24 3.19 -11.23
C ALA A 38 -30.31 4.70 -11.53
N GLY A 39 -29.36 5.27 -12.30
CA GLY A 39 -29.34 6.69 -12.63
C GLY A 39 -28.98 7.63 -11.47
N HIS A 40 -28.42 7.10 -10.37
CA HIS A 40 -28.08 7.88 -9.17
C HIS A 40 -26.64 8.41 -9.13
N SER A 41 -25.77 7.98 -10.06
CA SER A 41 -24.38 8.44 -10.14
C SER A 41 -23.80 8.16 -11.53
N ALA A 42 -22.74 8.88 -11.90
CA ALA A 42 -21.86 8.56 -13.04
C ALA A 42 -20.47 8.05 -12.59
N GLU A 43 -20.21 7.98 -11.28
CA GLU A 43 -18.92 7.64 -10.71
C GLU A 43 -18.43 6.24 -11.14
N LEU A 44 -17.19 6.18 -11.61
CA LEU A 44 -16.50 4.96 -11.97
C LEU A 44 -15.61 4.49 -10.83
N MET A 45 -15.32 3.18 -10.81
CA MET A 45 -14.37 2.62 -9.86
C MET A 45 -12.96 3.10 -10.22
N ASN A 46 -12.29 3.74 -9.27
CA ASN A 46 -10.85 3.97 -9.34
C ASN A 46 -10.11 2.68 -8.94
N TYR A 47 -9.31 2.14 -9.85
CA TYR A 47 -8.49 0.94 -9.63
C TYR A 47 -7.02 1.27 -9.34
N ASP A 48 -6.64 2.55 -9.35
CA ASP A 48 -5.29 2.98 -9.04
C ASP A 48 -5.03 2.86 -7.53
N ASN A 49 -3.81 2.44 -7.19
CA ASN A 49 -3.30 2.38 -5.82
C ASN A 49 -4.23 1.60 -4.86
N VAL A 50 -4.82 0.50 -5.33
CA VAL A 50 -5.56 -0.42 -4.46
C VAL A 50 -4.57 -1.13 -3.55
N ALA A 51 -4.62 -0.81 -2.25
CA ALA A 51 -3.78 -1.46 -1.25
C ALA A 51 -4.07 -2.96 -1.14
N THR A 52 -3.03 -3.74 -0.87
CA THR A 52 -3.09 -5.19 -0.74
C THR A 52 -2.27 -5.64 0.46
N THR A 53 -2.70 -6.72 1.10
CA THR A 53 -1.94 -7.38 2.17
C THR A 53 -1.91 -8.88 1.95
N VAL A 54 -0.72 -9.45 2.08
CA VAL A 54 -0.46 -10.89 2.09
C VAL A 54 -0.29 -11.31 3.55
N PHE A 55 -1.20 -12.17 4.02
CA PHE A 55 -1.26 -12.63 5.40
C PHE A 55 -0.39 -13.88 5.64
N THR A 56 0.90 -13.75 5.37
CA THR A 56 1.94 -14.71 5.80
C THR A 56 2.19 -14.63 7.31
N PRO A 57 2.92 -15.58 7.93
CA PRO A 57 3.22 -15.53 9.37
C PRO A 57 3.82 -14.21 9.85
N LEU A 58 4.63 -13.56 9.00
CA LEU A 58 4.93 -12.14 9.07
C LEU A 58 4.25 -11.48 7.87
N GLU A 59 3.31 -10.57 8.12
CA GLU A 59 2.47 -10.01 7.06
C GLU A 59 3.26 -9.06 6.17
N TYR A 60 2.80 -8.93 4.93
CA TYR A 60 3.33 -7.96 3.97
C TYR A 60 2.19 -7.12 3.40
N GLY A 61 2.25 -5.81 3.62
CA GLY A 61 1.31 -4.83 3.09
C GLY A 61 1.98 -3.92 2.06
N CYS A 62 1.25 -3.59 0.99
CA CYS A 62 1.72 -2.65 -0.01
C CYS A 62 0.60 -1.82 -0.63
N VAL A 63 0.98 -0.64 -1.13
CA VAL A 63 0.14 0.24 -1.93
C VAL A 63 1.00 1.00 -2.95
N GLY A 64 0.49 1.17 -4.16
CA GLY A 64 1.21 1.82 -5.25
C GLY A 64 2.10 0.88 -6.05
N LEU A 65 3.15 1.44 -6.66
CA LEU A 65 4.09 0.73 -7.53
C LEU A 65 5.08 -0.11 -6.72
N SER A 66 5.53 -1.23 -7.29
CA SER A 66 6.76 -1.85 -6.83
C SER A 66 7.97 -0.97 -7.20
N GLU A 67 9.12 -1.25 -6.60
CA GLU A 67 10.35 -0.54 -6.92
C GLU A 67 10.77 -0.79 -8.38
N GLU A 68 10.68 -2.03 -8.83
CA GLU A 68 10.99 -2.44 -10.21
C GLU A 68 10.04 -1.77 -11.21
N GLU A 69 8.75 -1.69 -10.89
CA GLU A 69 7.76 -1.00 -11.71
C GLU A 69 8.00 0.52 -11.75
N ALA A 70 8.39 1.12 -10.63
CA ALA A 70 8.75 2.53 -10.57
C ALA A 70 10.03 2.81 -11.39
N GLU A 71 11.04 1.95 -11.30
CA GLU A 71 12.25 2.04 -12.14
C GLU A 71 11.93 1.92 -13.64
N MET A 72 11.04 1.00 -14.02
CA MET A 72 10.61 0.85 -15.41
C MET A 72 9.86 2.07 -15.93
N ARG A 73 9.03 2.72 -15.11
CA ARG A 73 8.20 3.86 -15.52
C ARG A 73 8.92 5.21 -15.46
N HIS A 74 9.77 5.42 -14.46
CA HIS A 74 10.40 6.71 -14.16
C HIS A 74 11.90 6.72 -14.41
N GLY A 75 12.50 5.56 -14.71
CA GLY A 75 13.94 5.38 -14.80
C GLY A 75 14.59 5.26 -13.42
N LYS A 76 15.69 4.50 -13.35
CA LYS A 76 16.43 4.26 -12.10
C LYS A 76 16.93 5.56 -11.43
N ASP A 77 17.25 6.59 -12.21
CA ASP A 77 17.67 7.89 -11.69
C ASP A 77 16.52 8.84 -11.39
N GLY A 78 15.30 8.50 -11.82
CA GLY A 78 14.07 9.25 -11.59
C GLY A 78 13.37 8.92 -10.27
N ILE A 79 13.83 7.89 -9.54
CA ILE A 79 13.27 7.50 -8.25
C ILE A 79 14.28 7.60 -7.11
N GLU A 80 13.77 7.74 -5.90
CA GLU A 80 14.50 7.57 -4.65
C GLU A 80 13.76 6.58 -3.75
N VAL A 81 14.51 5.67 -3.10
CA VAL A 81 13.93 4.63 -2.24
C VAL A 81 14.42 4.83 -0.81
N TYR A 82 13.51 5.25 0.06
CA TYR A 82 13.75 5.35 1.50
C TYR A 82 13.40 4.03 2.16
N HIS A 83 14.24 3.54 3.07
CA HIS A 83 14.00 2.23 3.69
C HIS A 83 14.59 2.10 5.09
N ALA A 84 14.06 1.15 5.85
CA ALA A 84 14.56 0.82 7.17
C ALA A 84 14.18 -0.61 7.57
N PHE A 85 15.08 -1.26 8.30
CA PHE A 85 14.71 -2.36 9.19
C PHE A 85 14.28 -1.77 10.53
N TYR A 86 13.33 -2.41 11.19
CA TYR A 86 12.82 -1.96 12.48
C TYR A 86 12.50 -3.16 13.38
N LYS A 87 12.31 -2.90 14.68
CA LYS A 87 11.94 -3.94 15.64
C LYS A 87 10.67 -3.53 16.39
N PRO A 88 9.55 -4.27 16.24
CA PRO A 88 8.38 -4.08 17.07
C PRO A 88 8.74 -4.14 18.56
N LEU A 89 8.20 -3.24 19.37
CA LEU A 89 8.51 -3.21 20.80
C LEU A 89 8.13 -4.54 21.48
N GLU A 90 7.01 -5.12 21.06
CA GLU A 90 6.47 -6.40 21.52
C GLU A 90 7.44 -7.58 21.26
N PHE A 91 8.32 -7.45 20.27
CA PHE A 91 9.30 -8.49 19.94
C PHE A 91 10.53 -8.42 20.85
N THR A 92 10.72 -7.31 21.57
CA THR A 92 11.90 -7.08 22.41
C THR A 92 11.89 -7.96 23.65
N VAL A 93 10.79 -7.92 24.42
CA VAL A 93 10.62 -8.75 25.62
C VAL A 93 10.44 -10.23 25.28
N ALA A 94 9.77 -10.51 24.16
CA ALA A 94 9.54 -11.87 23.69
C ALA A 94 10.75 -12.49 22.97
N GLU A 95 11.88 -11.76 22.85
CA GLU A 95 13.10 -12.17 22.15
C GLU A 95 12.84 -12.72 20.74
N ARG A 96 11.86 -12.15 20.05
CA ARG A 96 11.51 -12.57 18.69
C ARG A 96 12.47 -11.94 17.69
N ASP A 97 12.77 -12.72 16.65
CA ASP A 97 13.52 -12.21 15.51
C ASP A 97 12.71 -11.13 14.78
N ALA A 98 13.38 -10.01 14.48
CA ALA A 98 12.83 -8.89 13.74
C ALA A 98 13.66 -8.58 12.48
N SER A 99 14.59 -9.46 12.10
CA SER A 99 15.45 -9.29 10.91
C SER A 99 14.66 -9.12 9.60
N GLN A 100 13.40 -9.57 9.58
CA GLN A 100 12.49 -9.47 8.44
C GLN A 100 11.46 -8.34 8.56
N CYS A 101 11.43 -7.61 9.68
CA CYS A 101 10.61 -6.41 9.83
C CYS A 101 11.26 -5.26 9.07
N TYR A 102 10.65 -4.86 7.96
CA TYR A 102 11.23 -3.97 6.98
C TYR A 102 10.17 -3.09 6.34
N LEU A 103 10.54 -1.86 6.00
CA LEU A 103 9.70 -0.96 5.21
C LEU A 103 10.51 -0.30 4.11
N LYS A 104 9.82 0.05 3.01
CA LYS A 104 10.36 0.97 2.01
C LYS A 104 9.28 1.89 1.46
N VAL A 105 9.69 3.11 1.13
CA VAL A 105 8.89 4.14 0.47
C VAL A 105 9.62 4.51 -0.82
N VAL A 106 8.93 4.32 -1.94
CA VAL A 106 9.42 4.64 -3.28
C VAL A 106 8.84 5.99 -3.67
N CYS A 107 9.70 6.96 -3.97
CA CYS A 107 9.30 8.32 -4.32
C CYS A 107 9.85 8.72 -5.68
N GLU A 108 9.20 9.68 -6.34
CA GLU A 108 9.86 10.46 -7.39
C GLU A 108 11.06 11.20 -6.79
N ARG A 109 12.16 11.27 -7.54
CA ARG A 109 13.37 11.97 -7.08
C ARG A 109 13.31 13.46 -7.36
N ALA A 110 12.67 13.83 -8.46
CA ALA A 110 12.46 15.22 -8.85
C ALA A 110 11.20 15.79 -8.19
N GLY A 111 11.04 17.11 -8.24
CA GLY A 111 9.82 17.78 -7.81
C GLY A 111 9.58 17.71 -6.31
N ASP A 112 8.34 17.45 -5.94
CA ASP A 112 7.86 17.42 -4.55
C ASP A 112 8.08 16.06 -3.85
N GLN A 113 8.76 15.13 -4.52
CA GLN A 113 8.98 13.77 -4.04
C GLN A 113 7.67 13.03 -3.73
N LYS A 114 6.74 13.07 -4.67
CA LYS A 114 5.52 12.27 -4.64
C LYS A 114 5.82 10.80 -4.34
N ILE A 115 5.04 10.20 -3.44
CA ILE A 115 5.15 8.79 -3.11
C ILE A 115 4.50 7.97 -4.23
N LEU A 116 5.29 7.08 -4.82
CA LEU A 116 4.90 6.16 -5.88
C LEU A 116 4.51 4.77 -5.34
N GLY A 117 5.14 4.35 -4.25
CA GLY A 117 4.95 3.02 -3.67
C GLY A 117 5.31 2.98 -2.19
N LEU A 118 4.58 2.19 -1.42
CA LEU A 118 4.85 1.93 -0.01
C LEU A 118 4.73 0.44 0.25
N HIS A 119 5.72 -0.10 0.96
CA HIS A 119 5.84 -1.52 1.27
C HIS A 119 6.22 -1.67 2.72
N PHE A 120 5.55 -2.59 3.41
CA PHE A 120 5.71 -2.80 4.83
C PHE A 120 5.61 -4.29 5.14
N THR A 121 6.62 -4.85 5.80
CA THR A 121 6.66 -6.22 6.26
C THR A 121 6.77 -6.22 7.78
N GLY A 122 5.79 -6.82 8.46
CA GLY A 122 5.71 -6.79 9.91
C GLY A 122 4.37 -7.24 10.48
N PRO A 123 4.20 -7.17 11.81
CA PRO A 123 2.91 -7.43 12.43
C PRO A 123 1.87 -6.38 12.02
N ASN A 124 0.63 -6.81 11.78
CA ASN A 124 -0.51 -5.95 11.45
C ASN A 124 -0.27 -5.07 10.20
N ALA A 125 0.42 -5.61 9.18
CA ALA A 125 0.76 -4.87 7.97
C ALA A 125 -0.48 -4.36 7.22
N GLY A 126 -1.60 -5.08 7.30
CA GLY A 126 -2.88 -4.64 6.74
C GLY A 126 -3.39 -3.34 7.39
N GLU A 127 -3.35 -3.26 8.71
CA GLU A 127 -3.79 -2.09 9.47
C GLU A 127 -2.91 -0.87 9.18
N VAL A 128 -1.59 -1.07 9.14
CA VAL A 128 -0.64 0.00 8.78
C VAL A 128 -0.92 0.50 7.36
N THR A 129 -0.96 -0.42 6.39
CA THR A 129 -1.07 -0.07 4.97
C THR A 129 -2.40 0.60 4.63
N GLN A 130 -3.50 0.21 5.28
CA GLN A 130 -4.82 0.79 5.03
C GLN A 130 -4.86 2.30 5.30
N GLY A 131 -4.18 2.77 6.36
CA GLY A 131 -4.07 4.20 6.66
C GLY A 131 -3.32 4.97 5.56
N PHE A 132 -2.18 4.44 5.11
CA PHE A 132 -1.40 5.07 4.04
C PHE A 132 -2.06 5.00 2.67
N ALA A 133 -2.94 4.01 2.42
CA ALA A 133 -3.71 3.95 1.18
C ALA A 133 -4.57 5.21 0.94
N LEU A 134 -5.09 5.83 2.02
CA LEU A 134 -5.76 7.12 1.93
C LEU A 134 -4.79 8.24 1.51
N ALA A 135 -3.58 8.25 2.08
CA ALA A 135 -2.55 9.23 1.75
C ALA A 135 -2.18 9.21 0.24
N PHE A 136 -2.18 8.04 -0.39
CA PHE A 136 -2.01 7.91 -1.84
C PHE A 136 -3.12 8.58 -2.64
N GLN A 137 -4.38 8.46 -2.20
CA GLN A 137 -5.52 9.15 -2.83
C GLN A 137 -5.41 10.68 -2.67
N CYS A 138 -4.74 11.15 -1.63
CA CYS A 138 -4.48 12.57 -1.36
C CYS A 138 -3.22 13.11 -2.04
N GLY A 139 -2.46 12.29 -2.79
CA GLY A 139 -1.20 12.73 -3.41
C GLY A 139 -0.08 12.98 -2.41
N ALA A 140 0.08 12.09 -1.42
CA ALA A 140 1.12 12.22 -0.42
C ALA A 140 2.54 12.28 -1.01
N THR A 141 3.40 13.02 -0.33
CA THR A 141 4.81 13.24 -0.68
C THR A 141 5.69 12.81 0.48
N TYR A 142 6.98 12.63 0.23
CA TYR A 142 7.95 12.33 1.28
C TYR A 142 7.95 13.39 2.41
N SER A 143 7.78 14.67 2.07
CA SER A 143 7.68 15.75 3.06
C SER A 143 6.47 15.59 3.97
N HIS A 144 5.31 15.12 3.46
CA HIS A 144 4.14 14.86 4.30
C HIS A 144 4.41 13.75 5.31
N LEU A 145 5.21 12.71 4.96
CA LEU A 145 5.61 11.67 5.91
C LEU A 145 6.47 12.26 7.05
N LEU A 146 7.49 13.04 6.72
CA LEU A 146 8.43 13.59 7.71
C LEU A 146 7.79 14.64 8.64
N GLN A 147 6.80 15.38 8.15
CA GLN A 147 6.06 16.35 8.97
C GLN A 147 5.02 15.68 9.89
N THR A 148 4.69 14.41 9.63
CA THR A 148 3.72 13.68 10.43
C THR A 148 4.34 13.25 11.75
N VAL A 149 3.72 13.61 12.87
CA VAL A 149 4.16 13.15 14.20
C VAL A 149 3.74 11.69 14.39
N GLY A 150 4.73 10.82 14.61
CA GLY A 150 4.52 9.41 14.89
C GLY A 150 3.81 9.16 16.23
N ILE A 151 2.95 8.14 16.27
CA ILE A 151 2.35 7.63 17.51
C ILE A 151 3.32 6.61 18.11
N HIS A 152 3.71 6.80 19.38
CA HIS A 152 4.73 5.97 20.03
C HIS A 152 4.17 5.21 21.26
N PRO A 153 4.47 3.91 21.43
CA PRO A 153 5.21 3.02 20.52
C PRO A 153 4.28 2.34 19.50
N THR A 154 4.61 2.42 18.21
CA THR A 154 3.91 1.67 17.15
C THR A 154 4.88 1.15 16.09
N CYS A 155 4.49 0.17 15.27
CA CYS A 155 5.27 -0.19 14.08
C CYS A 155 5.10 0.82 12.94
N ALA A 156 3.94 1.48 12.86
CA ALA A 156 3.62 2.41 11.79
C ALA A 156 4.42 3.72 11.85
N GLU A 157 4.83 4.17 13.06
CA GLU A 157 5.63 5.39 13.20
C GLU A 157 6.99 5.33 12.49
N GLU A 158 7.51 4.13 12.22
CA GLU A 158 8.78 3.96 11.50
C GLU A 158 8.72 4.55 10.08
N LEU A 159 7.54 4.59 9.45
CA LEU A 159 7.33 5.28 8.16
C LEU A 159 7.49 6.79 8.24
N THR A 160 7.26 7.40 9.42
CA THR A 160 7.42 8.85 9.64
C THR A 160 8.87 9.26 9.92
N LYS A 161 9.76 8.30 10.18
CA LYS A 161 11.17 8.51 10.55
C LYS A 161 12.16 8.06 9.47
N VAL A 162 11.67 7.47 8.38
CA VAL A 162 12.51 6.86 7.34
C VAL A 162 13.29 7.93 6.56
N HIS A 163 14.62 7.83 6.59
CA HIS A 163 15.51 8.83 5.97
C HIS A 163 16.73 8.22 5.26
N ILE A 164 17.07 6.97 5.54
CA ILE A 164 18.14 6.25 4.83
C ILE A 164 17.64 5.92 3.43
N THR A 165 18.46 6.20 2.42
CA THR A 165 18.15 5.90 1.02
C THR A 165 18.96 4.71 0.54
N LYS A 166 18.40 3.85 -0.32
CA LYS A 166 19.19 2.78 -0.96
C LYS A 166 20.38 3.30 -1.78
N ARG A 167 20.28 4.54 -2.28
CA ARG A 167 21.33 5.19 -3.09
C ARG A 167 22.54 5.62 -2.26
N SER A 168 22.36 5.86 -0.95
CA SER A 168 23.44 6.31 -0.06
C SER A 168 24.37 5.19 0.44
N GLY A 169 24.07 3.93 0.10
CA GLY A 169 24.68 2.74 0.72
C GLY A 169 23.98 2.34 2.01
#